data_AF-A0A504YUE1-F1
#
_entry.id   AF-A0A504YUE1-F1
#
_cell.length_a   1.000
_cell.length_b   1.000
_cell.length_c   1.000
_cell.angle_alpha   90.00
_cell.angle_beta   90.00
_cell.angle_gamma   90.00
#
_symmetry.space_group_name_H-M   'P 1'
#
loop_
_entity.id
_entity.type
_entity.pdbx_description
1 polymer ?
#
loop_
_entity_poly.entity_id
_entity_poly.type
_entity_poly.pdbx_seq_one_letter_code
_entity_poly.pdbx_strand_id
1 'polypeptide(L)'
;MHLRPFTTRTDIRSNYLFNSRISGVEEADLLLLVGTNPRFEAPTLNARIRKCWIHNDLQVAMIGPRVDLTYDYEHLGDSVSVLHELVSGKHPFAKRLAGAEQPMIILGSECMQRPDNAAIHKNAMSLASQISGSKTKNPVFNVLHRFNLNITSYNNNHCETFSKQFTSAHSFRVLFSLQYASQVAALDLGYTPSVSGIRQAKPRVVFLVGADRGKVSREDLPKDCLVVFVGHHGDRGALMADVVLPGAAYTEKNAIYANTEGRAQHTQIAVFPPGLGREDWRIFRAISEVVGLPLPYDNLEQVRSRIASIAPGLLEFDVVQPAASESQEVANQLLKMSPNSEAMDKNQPINLSLLTLSDYYITDCISRASQTMAKCVKAVNDAEAKMY
;
A
#
# COMPACT_ATOMS: atom_id res chain seq x y z
N MET A 1 -17.00 -19.10 13.07
CA MET A 1 -16.39 -17.78 12.85
C MET A 1 -14.87 -17.98 12.82
N HIS A 2 -14.28 -18.25 11.65
CA HIS A 2 -12.82 -18.35 11.54
C HIS A 2 -12.25 -16.94 11.64
N LEU A 3 -11.68 -16.60 12.79
CA LEU A 3 -10.95 -15.34 12.99
C LEU A 3 -9.75 -15.35 12.05
N ARG A 4 -9.72 -14.41 11.09
CA ARG A 4 -8.55 -14.21 10.21
C ARG A 4 -7.32 -13.85 11.07
N PRO A 5 -6.10 -14.28 10.68
CA PRO A 5 -4.88 -13.98 11.43
C PRO A 5 -4.70 -12.48 11.67
N PHE A 6 -4.14 -12.17 12.83
CA PHE A 6 -4.28 -10.90 13.53
C PHE A 6 -3.61 -9.69 12.86
N THR A 7 -2.55 -9.91 12.10
CA THR A 7 -1.56 -8.90 11.70
C THR A 7 -1.84 -8.25 10.34
N THR A 8 -2.91 -8.68 9.67
CA THR A 8 -3.38 -8.10 8.40
C THR A 8 -4.65 -7.27 8.55
N ARG A 9 -5.04 -6.90 9.78
CA ARG A 9 -6.27 -6.13 10.03
C ARG A 9 -6.11 -4.69 9.56
N THR A 10 -6.89 -4.34 8.54
CA THR A 10 -7.14 -2.96 8.08
C THR A 10 -8.01 -2.17 9.07
N ASP A 11 -8.50 -2.84 10.11
CA ASP A 11 -9.35 -2.28 11.16
C ASP A 11 -8.63 -1.19 11.97
N ILE A 12 -7.30 -1.29 12.12
CA ILE A 12 -6.48 -0.35 12.89
C ILE A 12 -5.57 0.43 11.95
N ARG A 13 -5.77 1.75 11.87
CA ARG A 13 -5.01 2.63 10.96
C ARG A 13 -3.51 2.65 11.27
N SER A 14 -3.11 2.58 12.54
CA SER A 14 -1.68 2.58 12.91
C SER A 14 -0.89 1.39 12.35
N ASN A 15 -1.56 0.30 11.98
CA ASN A 15 -0.91 -0.87 11.41
C ASN A 15 -0.40 -0.62 9.99
N TYR A 16 -0.89 0.40 9.29
CA TYR A 16 -0.53 0.65 7.90
C TYR A 16 -0.18 2.11 7.61
N LEU A 17 -0.28 3.04 8.56
CA LEU A 17 0.15 4.41 8.31
C LEU A 17 1.65 4.63 8.57
N PHE A 18 2.15 5.71 7.99
CA PHE A 18 3.40 6.36 8.40
C PHE A 18 3.10 7.25 9.61
N ASN A 19 2.97 6.61 10.78
CA ASN A 19 2.47 7.19 12.03
C ASN A 19 3.29 8.39 12.55
N SER A 20 4.59 8.42 12.32
CA SER A 20 5.49 9.49 12.78
C SER A 20 5.41 10.76 11.93
N ARG A 21 4.58 10.78 10.87
CA ARG A 21 4.57 11.80 9.80
C ARG A 21 5.88 11.84 9.02
N ILE A 22 5.82 12.32 7.78
CA ILE A 22 7.02 12.47 6.95
C ILE A 22 7.98 13.51 7.55
N SER A 23 7.47 14.49 8.29
CA SER A 23 8.30 15.46 9.01
C SER A 23 8.98 14.89 10.26
N GLY A 24 8.40 13.86 10.90
CA GLY A 24 8.97 13.29 12.13
C GLY A 24 10.30 12.57 11.92
N VAL A 25 10.68 12.29 10.67
CA VAL A 25 12.03 11.80 10.32
C VAL A 25 13.10 12.81 10.77
N GLU A 26 12.78 14.10 10.80
CA GLU A 26 13.72 15.14 11.24
C GLU A 26 14.01 15.09 12.74
N GLU A 27 13.20 14.39 13.52
CA GLU A 27 13.38 14.22 14.97
C GLU A 27 13.98 12.85 15.34
N ALA A 28 14.17 11.95 14.38
CA ALA A 28 14.73 10.63 14.63
C ALA A 28 16.25 10.71 14.82
N ASP A 29 16.78 9.92 15.75
CA ASP A 29 18.22 9.75 15.98
C ASP A 29 18.75 8.42 15.40
N LEU A 30 17.88 7.40 15.31
CA LEU A 30 18.19 6.10 14.75
C LEU A 30 17.03 5.58 13.89
N LEU A 31 17.31 5.31 12.61
CA LEU A 31 16.34 4.83 11.63
C LEU A 31 16.67 3.39 11.19
N LEU A 32 15.71 2.48 11.35
CA LEU A 32 15.76 1.13 10.81
C LEU A 32 14.82 1.00 9.60
N LEU A 33 15.39 0.76 8.42
CA LEU A 33 14.68 0.42 7.20
C LEU A 33 14.53 -1.11 7.08
N VAL A 34 13.30 -1.60 6.92
CA VAL A 34 13.01 -3.03 6.79
C VAL A 34 12.34 -3.30 5.45
N GLY A 35 13.08 -3.89 4.52
CA GLY A 35 12.59 -4.33 3.23
C GLY A 35 11.95 -3.22 2.41
N THR A 36 12.64 -2.09 2.31
CA THR A 36 12.22 -0.94 1.51
C THR A 36 13.43 -0.30 0.85
N ASN A 37 13.25 0.20 -0.37
CA ASN A 37 14.18 1.11 -1.01
C ASN A 37 13.54 2.51 -1.10
N PRO A 38 13.66 3.37 -0.06
CA PRO A 38 12.99 4.67 -0.05
C PRO A 38 13.46 5.56 -1.19
N ARG A 39 14.66 5.38 -1.74
CA ARG A 39 15.17 6.16 -2.89
C ARG A 39 14.25 6.08 -4.09
N PHE A 40 13.70 4.89 -4.37
CA PHE A 40 12.83 4.66 -5.53
C PHE A 40 11.35 4.54 -5.15
N GLU A 41 11.04 4.08 -3.95
CA GLU A 41 9.65 3.96 -3.48
C GLU A 41 9.06 5.32 -3.08
N ALA A 42 9.84 6.16 -2.41
CA ALA A 42 9.44 7.48 -1.94
C ALA A 42 10.62 8.47 -1.99
N PRO A 43 11.03 8.93 -3.19
CA PRO A 43 12.25 9.74 -3.36
C PRO A 43 12.30 11.00 -2.49
N THR A 44 11.15 11.63 -2.24
CA THR A 44 11.04 12.81 -1.36
C THR A 44 11.29 12.47 0.11
N LEU A 45 10.83 11.32 0.58
CA LEU A 45 11.14 10.79 1.91
C LEU A 45 12.65 10.48 2.00
N ASN A 46 13.23 9.84 0.98
CA ASN A 46 14.66 9.54 0.95
C ASN A 46 15.53 10.81 0.96
N ALA A 47 15.13 11.85 0.23
CA ALA A 47 15.80 13.13 0.26
C ALA A 47 15.75 13.77 1.65
N ARG A 48 14.64 13.61 2.38
CA ARG A 48 14.53 14.08 3.78
C ARG A 48 15.38 13.23 4.73
N ILE A 49 15.41 11.91 4.58
CA ILE A 49 16.33 11.03 5.34
C ILE A 49 17.78 11.46 5.10
N ARG A 50 18.17 11.69 3.84
CA ARG A 50 19.50 12.21 3.48
C ARG A 50 19.78 13.55 4.15
N LYS A 51 18.83 14.48 4.16
CA LYS A 51 18.96 15.78 4.85
C LYS A 51 19.26 15.57 6.35
N CYS A 52 18.55 14.66 7.01
CA CYS A 52 18.77 14.33 8.42
C CYS A 52 20.11 13.63 8.66
N TRP A 53 20.53 12.76 7.75
CA TRP A 53 21.84 12.13 7.80
C TRP A 53 22.99 13.17 7.71
N ILE A 54 22.83 14.20 6.86
CA ILE A 54 23.84 15.28 6.73
C ILE A 54 23.83 16.22 7.94
N HIS A 55 22.65 16.59 8.46
CA HIS A 55 22.52 17.71 9.40
C HIS A 55 22.28 17.30 10.87
N ASN A 56 21.74 16.10 11.11
CA ASN A 56 21.30 15.65 12.42
C ASN A 56 22.05 14.38 12.89
N ASP A 57 23.11 13.97 12.18
CA ASP A 57 23.87 12.73 12.43
C ASP A 57 22.97 11.49 12.54
N LEU A 58 21.87 11.46 11.76
CA LEU A 58 20.91 10.36 11.76
C LEU A 58 21.62 9.04 11.42
N GLN A 59 21.60 8.09 12.35
CA GLN A 59 22.11 6.75 12.11
C GLN A 59 21.07 5.94 11.35
N VAL A 60 21.45 5.37 10.21
CA VAL A 60 20.55 4.55 9.38
C VAL A 60 21.06 3.12 9.33
N ALA A 61 20.15 2.16 9.52
CA ALA A 61 20.40 0.75 9.31
C ALA A 61 19.34 0.14 8.41
N MET A 62 19.72 -0.94 7.69
CA MET A 62 18.87 -1.59 6.71
C MET A 62 18.86 -3.11 6.87
N ILE A 63 17.65 -3.68 6.79
CA ILE A 63 17.41 -5.12 6.59
C ILE A 63 16.76 -5.29 5.23
N GLY A 64 17.39 -6.04 4.34
CA GLY A 64 16.98 -6.21 2.95
C GLY A 64 18.17 -6.10 2.01
N PRO A 65 17.95 -6.21 0.69
CA PRO A 65 19.03 -6.25 -0.28
C PRO A 65 19.84 -4.95 -0.25
N ARG A 66 21.15 -5.07 -0.46
CA ARG A 66 22.04 -3.90 -0.56
C ARG A 66 21.64 -3.03 -1.75
N VAL A 67 21.26 -1.79 -1.46
CA VAL A 67 20.88 -0.78 -2.46
C VAL A 67 21.63 0.52 -2.20
N ASP A 68 21.83 1.32 -3.25
CA ASP A 68 22.40 2.65 -3.11
C ASP A 68 21.32 3.64 -2.68
N LEU A 69 21.37 4.08 -1.41
CA LEU A 69 20.45 5.08 -0.83
C LEU A 69 20.96 6.52 -0.98
N THR A 70 22.16 6.70 -1.54
CA THR A 70 22.92 7.96 -1.66
C THR A 70 23.55 8.47 -0.35
N TYR A 71 23.41 7.76 0.75
CA TYR A 71 24.05 8.03 2.05
C TYR A 71 24.46 6.71 2.70
N ASP A 72 25.38 6.77 3.66
CA ASP A 72 25.88 5.58 4.33
C ASP A 72 24.85 5.02 5.31
N TYR A 73 24.80 3.69 5.39
CA TYR A 73 23.95 2.96 6.33
C TYR A 73 24.60 1.65 6.78
N GLU A 74 24.23 1.19 7.96
CA GLU A 74 24.63 -0.11 8.48
C GLU A 74 23.74 -1.22 7.89
N HIS A 75 24.30 -2.08 7.06
CA HIS A 75 23.57 -3.22 6.51
C HIS A 75 23.58 -4.39 7.50
N LEU A 76 22.41 -4.76 8.00
CA LEU A 76 22.24 -5.80 9.03
C LEU A 76 22.01 -7.19 8.44
N GLY A 77 21.67 -7.29 7.16
CA GLY A 77 21.45 -8.55 6.43
C GLY A 77 20.24 -8.51 5.50
N ASP A 78 20.10 -9.52 4.65
CA ASP A 78 19.08 -9.56 3.58
C ASP A 78 17.83 -10.38 3.93
N SER A 79 17.87 -11.13 5.04
CA SER A 79 16.78 -12.03 5.45
C SER A 79 15.94 -11.44 6.57
N VAL A 80 14.66 -11.84 6.60
CA VAL A 80 13.74 -11.53 7.69
C VAL A 80 14.19 -12.17 9.02
N SER A 81 15.10 -13.15 9.01
CA SER A 81 15.68 -13.71 10.24
C SER A 81 16.29 -12.66 11.16
N VAL A 82 16.92 -11.62 10.58
CA VAL A 82 17.53 -10.51 11.32
C VAL A 82 16.47 -9.76 12.14
N LEU A 83 15.27 -9.56 11.59
CA LEU A 83 14.17 -8.92 12.30
C LEU A 83 13.77 -9.73 13.55
N HIS A 84 13.72 -11.05 13.44
CA HIS A 84 13.47 -11.93 14.58
C HIS A 84 14.63 -11.89 15.59
N GLU A 85 15.89 -11.83 15.13
CA GLU A 85 17.04 -11.71 16.01
C GLU A 85 17.05 -10.40 16.81
N LEU A 86 16.62 -9.29 16.19
CA LEU A 86 16.42 -8.00 16.85
C LEU A 86 15.34 -8.07 17.93
N VAL A 87 14.18 -8.65 17.62
CA VAL A 87 13.08 -8.84 18.60
C VAL A 87 13.52 -9.74 19.77
N SER A 88 14.36 -10.73 19.51
CA SER A 88 14.90 -11.63 20.55
C SER A 88 16.08 -11.05 21.33
N GLY A 89 16.59 -9.87 20.95
CA GLY A 89 17.75 -9.23 21.57
C GLY A 89 19.10 -9.90 21.30
N LYS A 90 19.15 -10.90 20.41
CA LYS A 90 20.39 -11.63 20.05
C LYS A 90 21.30 -10.80 19.15
N HIS A 91 20.72 -9.97 18.30
CA HIS A 91 21.48 -9.15 17.36
C HIS A 91 22.12 -7.95 18.09
N PRO A 92 23.42 -7.63 17.84
CA PRO A 92 24.11 -6.53 18.52
C PRO A 92 23.40 -5.17 18.39
N PHE A 93 22.79 -4.92 17.22
CA PHE A 93 22.05 -3.70 16.92
C PHE A 93 20.80 -3.50 17.81
N ALA A 94 20.26 -4.57 18.43
CA ALA A 94 19.10 -4.45 19.33
C ALA A 94 19.39 -3.56 20.55
N LYS A 95 20.62 -3.63 21.08
CA LYS A 95 21.04 -2.75 22.20
C LYS A 95 21.10 -1.28 21.78
N ARG A 96 21.51 -1.03 20.54
CA ARG A 96 21.58 0.33 19.98
C ARG A 96 20.18 0.91 19.75
N LEU A 97 19.26 0.10 19.21
CA LEU A 97 17.84 0.48 19.08
C LEU A 97 17.19 0.79 20.43
N ALA A 98 17.46 0.00 21.47
CA ALA A 98 16.93 0.24 22.80
C ALA A 98 17.55 1.47 23.51
N GLY A 99 18.75 1.88 23.10
CA GLY A 99 19.46 3.04 23.66
C GLY A 99 19.15 4.36 22.96
N ALA A 100 18.47 4.34 21.80
CA ALA A 100 18.08 5.52 21.06
C ALA A 100 16.96 6.30 21.76
N GLU A 101 17.00 7.62 21.69
CA GLU A 101 15.99 8.51 22.28
C GLU A 101 14.74 8.64 21.40
N GLN A 102 14.92 8.66 20.07
CA GLN A 102 13.84 8.80 19.08
C GLN A 102 13.97 7.76 17.95
N PRO A 103 13.92 6.45 18.26
CA PRO A 103 14.04 5.42 17.24
C PRO A 103 12.86 5.43 16.28
N MET A 104 13.14 5.15 15.01
CA MET A 104 12.14 5.03 13.96
C MET A 104 12.33 3.72 13.19
N ILE A 105 11.25 2.98 12.97
CA ILE A 105 11.23 1.78 12.14
C ILE A 105 10.31 2.04 10.94
N ILE A 106 10.83 1.89 9.73
CA ILE A 106 10.06 1.96 8.48
C ILE A 106 10.01 0.57 7.85
N LEU A 107 8.83 -0.04 7.86
CA LEU A 107 8.56 -1.29 7.16
C LEU A 107 8.05 -1.00 5.74
N GLY A 108 8.74 -1.54 4.74
CA GLY A 108 8.29 -1.48 3.35
C GLY A 108 7.07 -2.35 3.10
N SER A 109 6.08 -1.81 2.40
CA SER A 109 4.87 -2.56 2.01
C SER A 109 5.13 -3.76 1.09
N GLU A 110 6.31 -3.89 0.46
CA GLU A 110 6.66 -5.09 -0.31
C GLU A 110 6.78 -6.34 0.57
N CYS A 111 7.24 -6.18 1.81
CA CYS A 111 7.20 -7.23 2.82
C CYS A 111 5.77 -7.73 3.08
N MET A 112 4.76 -6.86 2.88
CA MET A 112 3.36 -7.22 3.07
C MET A 112 2.78 -8.07 1.92
N GLN A 113 3.49 -8.18 0.79
CA GLN A 113 3.06 -9.03 -0.33
C GLN A 113 3.48 -10.49 -0.17
N ARG A 114 4.40 -10.79 0.76
CA ARG A 114 4.90 -12.14 0.97
C ARG A 114 3.86 -13.04 1.66
N PRO A 115 3.94 -14.37 1.51
CA PRO A 115 3.04 -15.29 2.22
C PRO A 115 3.15 -15.19 3.75
N ASP A 116 4.35 -14.87 4.27
CA ASP A 116 4.67 -14.71 5.69
C ASP A 116 4.49 -13.27 6.20
N ASN A 117 3.83 -12.38 5.42
CA ASN A 117 3.63 -10.96 5.73
C ASN A 117 3.16 -10.70 7.17
N ALA A 118 2.27 -11.57 7.62
CA ALA A 118 1.59 -11.48 8.88
C ALA A 118 2.57 -11.65 10.05
N ALA A 119 3.56 -12.53 9.91
CA ALA A 119 4.63 -12.71 10.88
C ALA A 119 5.68 -11.59 10.82
N ILE A 120 6.02 -11.08 9.63
CA ILE A 120 6.94 -9.93 9.47
C ILE A 120 6.39 -8.70 10.18
N HIS A 121 5.12 -8.39 9.91
CA HIS A 121 4.41 -7.26 10.51
C HIS A 121 4.34 -7.39 12.03
N LYS A 122 3.99 -8.56 12.56
CA LYS A 122 4.00 -8.86 14.00
C LYS A 122 5.35 -8.56 14.64
N ASN A 123 6.45 -9.02 14.02
CA ASN A 123 7.79 -8.84 14.58
C ASN A 123 8.23 -7.38 14.53
N ALA A 124 7.95 -6.66 13.44
CA ALA A 124 8.25 -5.23 13.34
C ALA A 124 7.49 -4.41 14.38
N MET A 125 6.20 -4.70 14.59
CA MET A 125 5.42 -4.04 15.66
C MET A 125 5.90 -4.45 17.05
N SER A 126 6.26 -5.71 17.26
CA SER A 126 6.79 -6.19 18.55
C SER A 126 8.10 -5.47 18.89
N LEU A 127 9.01 -5.34 17.92
CA LEU A 127 10.24 -4.57 18.07
C LEU A 127 9.94 -3.11 18.41
N ALA A 128 9.03 -2.47 17.67
CA ALA A 128 8.63 -1.09 17.95
C ALA A 128 8.08 -0.92 19.37
N SER A 129 7.23 -1.86 19.83
CA SER A 129 6.67 -1.83 21.19
C SER A 129 7.71 -2.01 22.30
N GLN A 130 8.80 -2.74 22.03
CA GLN A 130 9.90 -2.95 22.99
C GLN A 130 10.79 -1.72 23.13
N ILE A 131 10.96 -0.94 22.05
CA ILE A 131 11.83 0.24 22.03
C ILE A 131 11.07 1.56 22.22
N SER A 132 9.73 1.52 22.21
CA SER A 132 8.89 2.68 22.54
C SER A 132 9.01 2.96 24.04
N GLY A 133 9.82 3.95 24.39
CA GLY A 133 10.05 4.41 25.77
C GLY A 133 9.20 5.62 26.15
N SER A 134 9.18 5.98 27.43
CA SER A 134 8.45 7.17 27.92
C SER A 134 8.97 8.50 27.35
N LYS A 135 10.19 8.51 26.78
CA LYS A 135 10.83 9.67 26.16
C LYS A 135 10.57 9.79 24.65
N THR A 136 10.01 8.77 24.00
CA THR A 136 9.76 8.81 22.56
C THR A 136 8.61 9.77 22.27
N LYS A 137 8.87 10.81 21.47
CA LYS A 137 7.89 11.84 21.12
C LYS A 137 6.98 11.38 19.99
N ASN A 138 7.56 10.68 19.02
CA ASN A 138 6.85 10.19 17.84
C ASN A 138 6.60 8.67 17.91
N PRO A 139 5.54 8.18 17.24
CA PRO A 139 5.35 6.75 17.03
C PRO A 139 6.55 6.10 16.33
N VAL A 140 7.05 5.01 16.90
CA VAL A 140 8.23 4.30 16.39
C VAL A 140 7.92 3.51 15.11
N PHE A 141 6.76 2.86 15.05
CA PHE A 141 6.38 1.98 13.94
C PHE A 141 5.76 2.75 12.78
N ASN A 142 6.30 2.58 11.58
CA ASN A 142 5.80 3.20 10.35
C ASN A 142 5.74 2.18 9.23
N VAL A 143 4.70 2.25 8.41
CA VAL A 143 4.62 1.50 7.15
C VAL A 143 4.76 2.45 5.99
N LEU A 144 5.78 2.19 5.16
CA LEU A 144 5.91 2.87 3.88
C LEU A 144 5.12 2.09 2.83
N HIS A 145 3.95 2.64 2.49
CA HIS A 145 3.26 2.19 1.30
C HIS A 145 4.04 2.62 0.09
N ARG A 146 4.48 1.62 -0.65
CA ARG A 146 4.78 1.80 -2.04
C ARG A 146 3.47 2.07 -2.75
N PHE A 147 3.60 2.66 -3.92
CA PHE A 147 2.73 2.42 -5.04
C PHE A 147 2.62 0.92 -5.44
N ASN A 148 2.31 -0.01 -4.52
CA ASN A 148 2.15 -1.43 -4.83
C ASN A 148 1.45 -2.24 -3.71
N LEU A 149 0.12 -2.26 -3.70
CA LEU A 149 -0.62 -3.39 -3.15
C LEU A 149 -1.92 -3.60 -3.93
N ASN A 150 -2.23 -4.87 -4.21
CA ASN A 150 -3.52 -5.26 -4.75
C ASN A 150 -4.49 -5.39 -3.58
N ILE A 151 -5.37 -4.41 -3.48
CA ILE A 151 -6.48 -4.46 -2.55
C ILE A 151 -7.62 -5.22 -3.20
N THR A 152 -8.25 -6.10 -2.42
CA THR A 152 -9.37 -6.94 -2.84
C THR A 152 -10.47 -6.84 -1.78
N SER A 153 -11.64 -6.35 -2.15
CA SER A 153 -12.77 -6.46 -1.24
C SER A 153 -13.19 -7.94 -1.13
N TYR A 154 -12.99 -8.56 0.04
CA TYR A 154 -13.57 -9.85 0.36
C TYR A 154 -14.54 -9.69 1.53
N ASN A 155 -15.81 -9.49 1.18
CA ASN A 155 -16.97 -9.61 2.06
C ASN A 155 -16.78 -8.91 3.42
N ASN A 156 -16.67 -7.58 3.40
CA ASN A 156 -16.82 -6.77 4.60
C ASN A 156 -18.25 -6.24 4.70
N ASN A 157 -18.81 -6.23 5.91
CA ASN A 157 -20.20 -5.93 6.24
C ASN A 157 -20.77 -4.61 5.69
N HIS A 158 -19.94 -3.73 5.12
CA HIS A 158 -20.37 -2.47 4.49
C HIS A 158 -20.65 -2.58 2.99
N CYS A 159 -20.11 -3.60 2.30
CA CYS A 159 -20.52 -4.03 0.95
C CYS A 159 -21.58 -5.15 1.01
N GLU A 160 -22.11 -5.45 2.19
CA GLU A 160 -23.16 -6.46 2.33
C GLU A 160 -24.46 -6.02 1.68
N THR A 161 -24.84 -4.74 1.63
CA THR A 161 -26.09 -4.36 0.93
C THR A 161 -25.98 -4.59 -0.58
N PHE A 162 -24.83 -4.26 -1.17
CA PHE A 162 -24.57 -4.47 -2.59
C PHE A 162 -24.28 -5.95 -2.93
N SER A 163 -23.74 -6.76 -2.01
CA SER A 163 -23.52 -8.20 -2.25
C SER A 163 -24.69 -9.10 -1.82
N LYS A 164 -25.34 -8.85 -0.68
CA LYS A 164 -26.46 -9.66 -0.14
C LYS A 164 -27.71 -9.62 -1.01
N GLN A 165 -27.99 -8.52 -1.70
CA GLN A 165 -29.13 -8.43 -2.62
C GLN A 165 -28.82 -8.98 -4.03
N PHE A 166 -27.54 -9.04 -4.42
CA PHE A 166 -27.08 -9.74 -5.61
C PHE A 166 -26.97 -11.26 -5.44
N THR A 167 -26.83 -11.77 -4.20
CA THR A 167 -26.65 -13.20 -3.92
C THR A 167 -27.92 -14.05 -3.97
N SER A 168 -29.11 -13.47 -4.15
CA SER A 168 -30.34 -14.28 -4.22
C SER A 168 -30.53 -15.01 -5.54
N ALA A 169 -29.82 -14.64 -6.61
CA ALA A 169 -29.99 -15.28 -7.93
C ALA A 169 -28.73 -15.95 -8.49
N HIS A 170 -27.51 -15.42 -8.31
CA HIS A 170 -26.30 -16.05 -8.87
C HIS A 170 -25.08 -15.67 -8.02
N SER A 171 -24.12 -16.60 -7.84
CA SER A 171 -22.87 -16.37 -7.11
C SER A 171 -21.97 -15.33 -7.81
N PHE A 172 -22.30 -14.05 -7.66
CA PHE A 172 -21.52 -12.90 -8.10
C PHE A 172 -20.47 -12.56 -7.05
N ARG A 173 -19.21 -12.46 -7.46
CA ARG A 173 -18.08 -12.08 -6.58
C ARG A 173 -17.34 -10.92 -7.24
N VAL A 174 -17.80 -9.70 -6.98
CA VAL A 174 -17.20 -8.47 -7.52
C VAL A 174 -15.89 -8.21 -6.79
N LEU A 175 -14.79 -8.27 -7.53
CA LEU A 175 -13.46 -7.96 -7.04
C LEU A 175 -13.00 -6.68 -7.70
N PHE A 176 -12.61 -5.71 -6.86
CA PHE A 176 -11.90 -4.51 -7.28
C PHE A 176 -10.41 -4.79 -7.13
N SER A 177 -9.61 -4.47 -8.13
CA SER A 177 -8.16 -4.29 -7.98
C SER A 177 -7.85 -2.83 -8.29
N LEU A 178 -7.25 -2.11 -7.35
CA LEU A 178 -7.08 -0.66 -7.40
C LEU A 178 -5.64 -0.23 -7.70
N GLN A 179 -5.50 1.01 -8.18
CA GLN A 179 -4.20 1.67 -8.40
C GLN A 179 -3.57 2.24 -7.13
N TYR A 180 -2.26 2.38 -7.24
CA TYR A 180 -1.25 2.59 -6.23
C TYR A 180 -1.36 3.80 -5.28
N ALA A 181 -1.85 4.95 -5.75
CA ALA A 181 -2.05 6.14 -4.91
C ALA A 181 -3.31 6.05 -4.02
N SER A 182 -4.10 4.98 -4.18
CA SER A 182 -5.33 4.76 -3.43
C SER A 182 -5.19 3.76 -2.29
N GLN A 183 -3.98 3.24 -2.02
CA GLN A 183 -3.77 2.17 -1.03
C GLN A 183 -4.30 2.57 0.34
N VAL A 184 -3.80 3.67 0.91
CA VAL A 184 -4.22 4.12 2.25
C VAL A 184 -5.72 4.45 2.26
N ALA A 185 -6.24 5.12 1.22
CA ALA A 185 -7.65 5.43 1.14
C ALA A 185 -8.55 4.19 1.06
N ALA A 186 -8.10 3.15 0.36
CA ALA A 186 -8.85 1.90 0.25
C ALA A 186 -8.73 1.04 1.51
N LEU A 187 -7.61 1.10 2.23
CA LEU A 187 -7.49 0.52 3.58
C LEU A 187 -8.40 1.28 4.58
N ASP A 188 -8.48 2.61 4.49
CA ASP A 188 -9.38 3.45 5.28
C ASP A 188 -10.87 3.14 4.99
N LEU A 189 -11.21 2.82 3.73
CA LEU A 189 -12.54 2.34 3.33
C LEU A 189 -12.81 0.87 3.72
N GLY A 190 -11.84 0.22 4.37
CA GLY A 190 -11.97 -1.15 4.87
C GLY A 190 -11.84 -2.22 3.80
N TYR A 191 -11.16 -1.96 2.68
CA TYR A 191 -10.85 -3.01 1.72
C TYR A 191 -9.63 -3.80 2.19
N THR A 192 -9.62 -5.12 1.94
CA THR A 192 -8.56 -6.01 2.44
C THR A 192 -7.52 -6.34 1.36
N PRO A 193 -6.21 -6.29 1.61
CA PRO A 193 -5.23 -6.72 0.62
C PRO A 193 -5.19 -8.25 0.48
N SER A 194 -5.57 -8.83 -0.67
CA SER A 194 -5.47 -10.29 -0.88
C SER A 194 -5.59 -10.76 -2.33
N VAL A 195 -4.46 -10.98 -3.02
CA VAL A 195 -4.46 -11.67 -4.33
C VAL A 195 -4.85 -13.15 -4.19
N SER A 196 -4.45 -13.80 -3.10
CA SER A 196 -4.83 -15.18 -2.80
C SER A 196 -6.35 -15.33 -2.62
N GLY A 197 -7.00 -14.33 -2.04
CA GLY A 197 -8.45 -14.24 -1.93
C GLY A 197 -9.15 -14.33 -3.29
N ILE A 198 -8.61 -13.69 -4.34
CA ILE A 198 -9.14 -13.79 -5.71
C ILE A 198 -9.06 -15.22 -6.24
N ARG A 199 -7.88 -15.84 -6.13
CA ARG A 199 -7.63 -17.21 -6.62
C ARG A 199 -8.52 -18.24 -5.92
N GLN A 200 -8.72 -18.08 -4.62
CA GLN A 200 -9.64 -18.92 -3.85
C GLN A 200 -11.11 -18.61 -4.17
N ALA A 201 -11.41 -17.35 -4.50
CA ALA A 201 -12.77 -16.91 -4.72
C ALA A 201 -13.42 -17.47 -5.98
N LYS A 202 -12.64 -17.77 -7.04
CA LYS A 202 -13.16 -18.23 -8.34
C LYS A 202 -14.41 -17.44 -8.79
N PRO A 203 -14.27 -16.11 -8.99
CA PRO A 203 -15.39 -15.22 -9.30
C PRO A 203 -15.97 -15.48 -10.70
N ARG A 204 -17.26 -15.16 -10.89
CA ARG A 204 -17.90 -15.11 -12.22
C ARG A 204 -17.73 -13.78 -12.93
N VAL A 205 -17.48 -12.69 -12.18
CA VAL A 205 -17.25 -11.34 -12.73
C VAL A 205 -16.16 -10.65 -11.93
N VAL A 206 -15.18 -10.03 -12.59
CA VAL A 206 -14.08 -9.29 -11.95
C VAL A 206 -14.02 -7.87 -12.52
N PHE A 207 -13.88 -6.87 -11.64
CA PHE A 207 -13.68 -5.48 -12.02
C PHE A 207 -12.24 -5.05 -11.74
N LEU A 208 -11.47 -4.86 -12.80
CA LEU A 208 -10.10 -4.35 -12.71
C LEU A 208 -10.16 -2.82 -12.79
N VAL A 209 -9.96 -2.12 -11.67
CA VAL A 209 -10.03 -0.65 -11.61
C VAL A 209 -8.62 -0.06 -11.70
N GLY A 210 -8.16 0.13 -12.94
CA GLY A 210 -6.80 0.57 -13.27
C GLY A 210 -5.72 -0.45 -12.90
N ALA A 211 -6.09 -1.72 -12.70
CA ALA A 211 -5.18 -2.78 -12.27
C ALA A 211 -4.40 -3.38 -13.45
N ASP A 212 -3.17 -2.89 -13.65
CA ASP A 212 -2.39 -3.18 -14.87
C ASP A 212 -1.04 -3.89 -14.64
N ARG A 213 -0.73 -4.36 -13.42
CA ARG A 213 0.59 -4.96 -13.12
C ARG A 213 0.69 -6.48 -13.26
N GLY A 214 -0.35 -7.15 -13.75
CA GLY A 214 -0.29 -8.59 -14.01
C GLY A 214 -0.12 -9.47 -12.75
N LYS A 215 -0.52 -8.96 -11.58
CA LYS A 215 -0.57 -9.76 -10.33
C LYS A 215 -1.70 -10.79 -10.34
N VAL A 216 -2.74 -10.53 -11.14
CA VAL A 216 -3.79 -11.49 -11.49
C VAL A 216 -3.71 -11.65 -12.99
N SER A 217 -3.63 -12.90 -13.45
CA SER A 217 -3.63 -13.26 -14.86
C SER A 217 -4.96 -13.93 -15.23
N ARG A 218 -5.23 -14.08 -16.53
CA ARG A 218 -6.42 -14.82 -16.99
C ARG A 218 -6.40 -16.29 -16.54
N GLU A 219 -5.22 -16.87 -16.34
CA GLU A 219 -5.03 -18.24 -15.84
C GLU A 219 -5.44 -18.41 -14.37
N ASP A 220 -5.37 -17.34 -13.59
CA ASP A 220 -5.80 -17.32 -12.19
C ASP A 220 -7.34 -17.29 -12.05
N LEU A 221 -8.06 -17.02 -13.14
CA LEU A 221 -9.50 -16.83 -13.16
C LEU A 221 -10.22 -18.00 -13.85
N PRO A 222 -11.47 -18.30 -13.44
CA PRO A 222 -12.31 -19.26 -14.17
C PRO A 222 -12.46 -18.88 -15.65
N LYS A 223 -12.56 -19.88 -16.54
CA LYS A 223 -12.71 -19.64 -17.99
C LYS A 223 -13.97 -18.84 -18.34
N ASP A 224 -15.03 -19.03 -17.56
CA ASP A 224 -16.33 -18.36 -17.66
C ASP A 224 -16.41 -17.03 -16.90
N CYS A 225 -15.30 -16.54 -16.33
CA CYS A 225 -15.26 -15.27 -15.64
C CYS A 225 -15.31 -14.10 -16.63
N LEU A 226 -16.28 -13.21 -16.46
CA LEU A 226 -16.33 -11.92 -17.15
C LEU A 226 -15.34 -10.94 -16.51
N VAL A 227 -14.34 -10.48 -17.26
CA VAL A 227 -13.37 -9.49 -16.80
C VAL A 227 -13.74 -8.13 -17.37
N VAL A 228 -14.09 -7.20 -16.49
CA VAL A 228 -14.38 -5.81 -16.84
C VAL A 228 -13.22 -4.94 -16.38
N PHE A 229 -12.57 -4.25 -17.29
CA PHE A 229 -11.51 -3.29 -16.98
C PHE A 229 -12.07 -1.88 -17.00
N VAL A 230 -11.93 -1.16 -15.89
CA VAL A 230 -12.25 0.26 -15.74
C VAL A 230 -10.94 1.00 -15.55
N GLY A 231 -10.48 1.74 -16.55
CA GLY A 231 -9.19 2.42 -16.49
C GLY A 231 -9.00 3.38 -17.64
N HIS A 232 -7.91 4.14 -17.59
CA HIS A 232 -7.64 5.22 -18.54
C HIS A 232 -6.50 4.90 -19.52
N HIS A 233 -5.61 3.94 -19.21
CA HIS A 233 -4.61 3.40 -20.15
C HIS A 233 -4.89 1.94 -20.43
N GLY A 234 -4.63 1.51 -21.67
CA GLY A 234 -4.66 0.11 -22.06
C GLY A 234 -3.29 -0.53 -21.90
N ASP A 235 -3.16 -1.41 -20.90
CA ASP A 235 -1.95 -2.21 -20.63
C ASP A 235 -2.36 -3.66 -20.33
N ARG A 236 -1.61 -4.42 -19.52
CA ARG A 236 -1.88 -5.82 -19.21
C ARG A 236 -3.31 -6.08 -18.69
N GLY A 237 -3.86 -5.17 -17.89
CA GLY A 237 -5.21 -5.32 -17.33
C GLY A 237 -6.31 -5.18 -18.39
N ALA A 238 -6.16 -4.22 -19.29
CA ALA A 238 -7.07 -4.05 -20.42
C ALA A 238 -6.96 -5.21 -21.43
N LEU A 239 -5.76 -5.74 -21.67
CA LEU A 239 -5.54 -6.86 -22.60
C LEU A 239 -6.21 -8.17 -22.16
N MET A 240 -6.40 -8.39 -20.86
CA MET A 240 -7.09 -9.58 -20.33
C MET A 240 -8.61 -9.40 -20.18
N ALA A 241 -9.13 -8.20 -20.46
CA ALA A 241 -10.51 -7.85 -20.23
C ALA A 241 -11.43 -8.28 -21.38
N ASP A 242 -12.62 -8.74 -21.02
CA ASP A 242 -13.70 -9.01 -21.97
C ASP A 242 -14.45 -7.71 -22.31
N VAL A 243 -14.52 -6.77 -21.36
CA VAL A 243 -15.14 -5.45 -21.52
C VAL A 243 -14.20 -4.37 -20.99
N VAL A 244 -14.00 -3.30 -21.76
CA VAL A 244 -13.20 -2.14 -21.37
C VAL A 244 -14.12 -0.92 -21.23
N LEU A 245 -14.10 -0.30 -20.05
CA LEU A 245 -14.83 0.92 -19.74
C LEU A 245 -13.82 2.05 -19.50
N PRO A 246 -13.79 3.08 -20.36
CA PRO A 246 -12.78 4.14 -20.27
C PRO A 246 -13.06 5.07 -19.08
N GLY A 247 -12.19 4.98 -18.07
CA GLY A 247 -12.16 5.85 -16.89
C GLY A 247 -11.38 7.15 -17.13
N ALA A 248 -11.32 7.99 -16.10
CA ALA A 248 -10.62 9.28 -16.14
C ALA A 248 -9.24 9.19 -15.46
N ALA A 249 -8.23 9.84 -16.02
CA ALA A 249 -6.91 9.99 -15.40
C ALA A 249 -6.98 10.92 -14.17
N TYR A 250 -5.92 10.96 -13.35
CA TYR A 250 -5.91 11.74 -12.09
C TYR A 250 -6.03 13.26 -12.31
N THR A 251 -5.58 13.79 -13.46
CA THR A 251 -5.71 15.21 -13.84
C THR A 251 -7.10 15.56 -14.39
N GLU A 252 -7.94 14.55 -14.63
CA GLU A 252 -9.21 14.69 -15.35
C GLU A 252 -10.44 14.62 -14.45
N LYS A 253 -10.23 14.41 -13.15
CA LYS A 253 -11.30 14.16 -12.18
C LYS A 253 -11.02 14.87 -10.86
N ASN A 254 -12.09 15.20 -10.16
CA ASN A 254 -12.00 15.63 -8.78
C ASN A 254 -12.11 14.40 -7.86
N ALA A 255 -10.96 13.87 -7.43
CA ALA A 255 -10.85 12.64 -6.66
C ALA A 255 -10.06 12.88 -5.37
N ILE A 256 -10.34 12.05 -4.37
CA ILE A 256 -9.65 12.07 -3.07
C ILE A 256 -8.55 11.01 -3.09
N TYR A 257 -7.36 11.39 -2.65
CA TYR A 257 -6.20 10.53 -2.45
C TYR A 257 -5.71 10.67 -1.01
N ALA A 258 -5.24 9.57 -0.42
CA ALA A 258 -4.61 9.60 0.90
C ALA A 258 -3.15 9.17 0.76
N ASN A 259 -2.22 9.97 1.28
CA ASN A 259 -0.80 9.65 1.26
C ASN A 259 -0.44 8.66 2.38
N THR A 260 0.84 8.26 2.46
CA THR A 260 1.31 7.24 3.41
C THR A 260 1.17 7.64 4.88
N GLU A 261 1.23 8.94 5.21
CA GLU A 261 0.98 9.45 6.57
C GLU A 261 -0.51 9.59 6.90
N GLY A 262 -1.41 9.26 5.97
CA GLY A 262 -2.86 9.32 6.19
C GLY A 262 -3.47 10.71 5.99
N ARG A 263 -2.74 11.62 5.33
CA ARG A 263 -3.27 12.93 4.91
C ARG A 263 -4.12 12.77 3.67
N ALA A 264 -5.39 13.16 3.77
CA ALA A 264 -6.28 13.24 2.63
C ALA A 264 -5.98 14.50 1.80
N GLN A 265 -5.93 14.34 0.49
CA GLN A 265 -5.73 15.38 -0.51
C GLN A 265 -6.75 15.19 -1.62
N HIS A 266 -7.04 16.23 -2.37
CA HIS A 266 -7.93 16.12 -3.53
C HIS A 266 -7.29 16.67 -4.79
N THR A 267 -7.63 16.06 -5.92
CA THR A 267 -7.28 16.59 -7.24
C THR A 267 -8.33 17.59 -7.70
N GLN A 268 -7.90 18.49 -8.59
CA GLN A 268 -8.78 19.38 -9.32
C GLN A 268 -8.73 18.99 -10.80
N ILE A 269 -9.84 19.24 -11.51
CA ILE A 269 -9.94 18.96 -12.94
C ILE A 269 -9.07 19.98 -13.67
N ALA A 270 -8.00 19.52 -14.32
CA ALA A 270 -7.16 20.34 -15.16
C ALA A 270 -7.59 20.28 -16.64
N VAL A 271 -7.99 19.09 -17.10
CA VAL A 271 -8.49 18.83 -18.45
C VAL A 271 -9.63 17.82 -18.38
N PHE A 272 -10.50 17.74 -19.40
CA PHE A 272 -11.56 16.74 -19.42
C PHE A 272 -11.05 15.40 -19.97
N PRO A 273 -11.65 14.25 -19.57
CA PRO A 273 -11.29 12.95 -20.11
C PRO A 273 -11.43 12.92 -21.63
N PRO A 274 -10.47 12.33 -22.37
CA PRO A 274 -10.51 12.29 -23.82
C PRO A 274 -11.65 11.39 -24.32
N GLY A 275 -12.29 11.81 -25.42
CA GLY A 275 -13.30 11.04 -26.13
C GLY A 275 -14.51 10.67 -25.26
N LEU A 276 -14.71 9.37 -25.03
CA LEU A 276 -15.83 8.83 -24.24
C LEU A 276 -15.44 8.51 -22.78
N GLY A 277 -14.26 8.94 -22.33
CA GLY A 277 -13.83 8.78 -20.94
C GLY A 277 -14.83 9.41 -19.96
N ARG A 278 -15.06 8.76 -18.82
CA ARG A 278 -15.93 9.24 -17.74
C ARG A 278 -15.24 9.11 -16.40
N GLU A 279 -15.65 9.93 -15.43
CA GLU A 279 -15.21 9.77 -14.05
C GLU A 279 -15.57 8.37 -13.52
N ASP A 280 -14.61 7.71 -12.85
CA ASP A 280 -14.73 6.30 -12.48
C ASP A 280 -15.99 6.00 -11.65
N TRP A 281 -16.34 6.88 -10.69
CA TRP A 281 -17.53 6.69 -9.84
C TRP A 281 -18.84 6.74 -10.63
N ARG A 282 -18.90 7.54 -11.72
CA ARG A 282 -20.09 7.63 -12.59
C ARG A 282 -20.30 6.35 -13.38
N ILE A 283 -19.21 5.69 -13.78
CA ILE A 283 -19.26 4.38 -14.45
C ILE A 283 -19.92 3.36 -13.52
N PHE A 284 -19.49 3.28 -12.27
CA PHE A 284 -20.10 2.37 -11.29
C PHE A 284 -21.54 2.75 -10.92
N ARG A 285 -21.85 4.04 -10.82
CA ARG A 285 -23.23 4.51 -10.61
C ARG A 285 -24.15 4.15 -11.78
N ALA A 286 -23.69 4.27 -13.03
CA ALA A 286 -24.45 3.86 -14.20
C ALA A 286 -24.64 2.34 -14.27
N ILE A 287 -23.59 1.56 -14.00
CA ILE A 287 -23.69 0.09 -13.91
C ILE A 287 -24.71 -0.31 -12.85
N SER A 288 -24.72 0.35 -11.69
CA SER A 288 -25.67 0.04 -10.61
C SER A 288 -27.13 0.21 -11.05
N GLU A 289 -27.42 1.21 -11.87
CA GLU A 289 -28.75 1.48 -12.41
C GLU A 289 -29.16 0.44 -13.46
N VAL A 290 -28.25 0.11 -14.39
CA VAL A 290 -28.48 -0.88 -15.44
C VAL A 290 -28.77 -2.27 -14.86
N VAL A 291 -28.12 -2.62 -13.74
CA VAL A 291 -28.35 -3.91 -13.08
C VAL A 291 -29.56 -3.89 -12.14
N GLY A 292 -30.28 -2.76 -12.05
CA GLY A 292 -31.51 -2.63 -11.26
C GLY A 292 -31.26 -2.44 -9.76
N LEU A 293 -30.05 -2.07 -9.36
CA LEU A 293 -29.66 -1.81 -7.96
C LEU A 293 -28.98 -0.43 -7.85
N PRO A 294 -29.74 0.66 -8.07
CA PRO A 294 -29.19 2.00 -8.13
C PRO A 294 -28.57 2.39 -6.78
N LEU A 295 -27.32 2.87 -6.85
CA LEU A 295 -26.64 3.45 -5.69
C LEU A 295 -27.30 4.77 -5.26
N PRO A 296 -27.37 5.09 -3.96
CA PRO A 296 -28.15 6.20 -3.43
C PRO A 296 -27.47 7.57 -3.58
N TYR A 297 -26.72 7.78 -4.66
CA TYR A 297 -25.99 9.02 -4.94
C TYR A 297 -25.91 9.29 -6.44
N ASP A 298 -26.14 10.54 -6.82
CA ASP A 298 -26.20 11.00 -8.21
C ASP A 298 -25.16 12.09 -8.53
N ASN A 299 -24.56 12.69 -7.50
CA ASN A 299 -23.54 13.72 -7.63
C ASN A 299 -22.35 13.48 -6.70
N LEU A 300 -21.26 14.20 -6.96
CA LEU A 300 -20.00 14.05 -6.22
C LEU A 300 -20.14 14.40 -4.73
N GLU A 301 -21.01 15.36 -4.40
CA GLU A 301 -21.26 15.75 -3.01
C GLU A 301 -21.90 14.62 -2.21
N GLN A 302 -22.90 13.93 -2.78
CA GLN A 302 -23.54 12.77 -2.17
C GLN A 302 -22.58 11.58 -2.06
N VAL A 303 -21.69 11.38 -3.04
CA VAL A 303 -20.60 10.39 -2.94
C VAL A 303 -19.70 10.72 -1.75
N ARG A 304 -19.33 12.00 -1.58
CA ARG A 304 -18.54 12.44 -0.42
C ARG A 304 -19.31 12.25 0.88
N SER A 305 -20.61 12.56 0.95
CA SER A 305 -21.44 12.26 2.12
C SER A 305 -21.43 10.77 2.46
N ARG A 306 -21.42 9.89 1.44
CA ARG A 306 -21.27 8.45 1.66
C ARG A 306 -19.88 8.10 2.20
N ILE A 307 -18.82 8.70 1.67
CA ILE A 307 -17.45 8.54 2.21
C ILE A 307 -17.40 8.98 3.67
N ALA A 308 -18.04 10.11 4.03
CA ALA A 308 -18.10 10.62 5.40
C ALA A 308 -18.66 9.57 6.38
N SER A 309 -19.68 8.82 5.94
CA SER A 309 -20.31 7.78 6.76
C SER A 309 -19.46 6.52 6.97
N ILE A 310 -18.43 6.30 6.15
CA ILE A 310 -17.57 5.11 6.19
C ILE A 310 -16.20 5.46 6.78
N ALA A 311 -15.55 6.47 6.23
CA ALA A 311 -14.20 6.90 6.57
C ALA A 311 -14.16 8.45 6.61
N PRO A 312 -14.65 9.09 7.70
CA PRO A 312 -14.77 10.54 7.78
C PRO A 312 -13.44 11.27 7.59
N GLY A 313 -12.31 10.67 8.02
CA GLY A 313 -10.98 11.24 7.87
C GLY A 313 -10.55 11.51 6.42
N LEU A 314 -11.18 10.88 5.42
CA LEU A 314 -10.89 11.15 4.00
C LEU A 314 -11.44 12.49 3.50
N LEU A 315 -12.34 13.14 4.25
CA LEU A 315 -12.87 14.47 3.90
C LEU A 315 -12.17 15.62 4.65
N GLU A 316 -11.31 15.30 5.61
CA GLU A 316 -10.50 16.29 6.31
C GLU A 316 -9.21 16.55 5.51
N PHE A 317 -9.35 17.39 4.49
CA PHE A 317 -8.26 17.68 3.56
C PHE A 317 -7.08 18.40 4.22
N ASP A 318 -5.88 18.05 3.78
CA ASP A 318 -4.59 18.62 4.18
C ASP A 318 -4.25 18.51 5.67
N VAL A 319 -5.05 17.75 6.44
CA VAL A 319 -4.79 17.42 7.84
C VAL A 319 -4.29 15.98 7.95
N VAL A 320 -3.22 15.77 8.70
CA VAL A 320 -2.78 14.41 9.05
C VAL A 320 -3.65 13.93 10.21
N GLN A 321 -4.43 12.89 9.98
CA GLN A 321 -5.22 12.21 11.02
C GLN A 321 -4.35 11.16 11.69
N PRO A 322 -3.73 11.44 12.87
CA PRO A 322 -2.95 10.43 13.56
C PRO A 322 -3.85 9.26 13.96
N ALA A 323 -3.27 8.07 14.04
CA ALA A 323 -3.97 6.97 14.70
C ALA A 323 -4.19 7.32 16.18
N ALA A 324 -5.40 7.09 16.69
CA ALA A 324 -5.72 7.37 18.08
C ALA A 324 -4.81 6.55 19.03
N SER A 325 -4.43 7.13 20.17
CA SER A 325 -3.62 6.48 21.21
C SER A 325 -4.20 5.12 21.62
N GLU A 326 -5.52 5.07 21.77
CA GLU A 326 -6.32 3.91 22.12
C GLU A 326 -6.22 2.81 21.04
N SER A 327 -6.11 3.20 19.77
CA SER A 327 -5.90 2.25 18.67
C SER A 327 -4.54 1.57 18.77
N GLN A 328 -3.52 2.30 19.22
CA GLN A 328 -2.19 1.74 19.45
C GLN A 328 -2.16 0.80 20.65
N GLU A 329 -2.88 1.13 21.72
CA GLU A 329 -3.02 0.26 22.89
C GLU A 329 -3.74 -1.04 22.55
N VAL A 330 -4.84 -0.97 21.79
CA VAL A 330 -5.59 -2.13 21.32
C VAL A 330 -4.71 -2.99 20.39
N ALA A 331 -3.96 -2.37 19.48
CA ALA A 331 -3.00 -3.09 18.64
C ALA A 331 -1.96 -3.83 19.49
N ASN A 332 -1.41 -3.19 20.52
CA ASN A 332 -0.46 -3.78 21.46
C ASN A 332 -1.06 -4.93 22.28
N GLN A 333 -2.32 -4.80 22.72
CA GLN A 333 -3.01 -5.86 23.45
C GLN A 333 -3.28 -7.08 22.55
N LEU A 334 -3.74 -6.85 21.33
CA LEU A 334 -4.04 -7.92 20.41
C LEU A 334 -2.76 -8.61 19.87
N LEU A 335 -1.63 -7.90 19.79
CA LEU A 335 -0.30 -8.48 19.53
C LEU A 335 0.04 -9.55 20.59
N LYS A 336 -0.22 -9.27 21.87
CA LYS A 336 0.04 -10.18 22.99
C LYS A 336 -0.88 -11.41 22.98
N MET A 337 -2.11 -11.26 22.49
CA MET A 337 -3.11 -12.35 22.42
C MET A 337 -2.92 -13.27 21.22
N SER A 338 -2.15 -12.86 20.22
CA SER A 338 -2.03 -13.61 18.97
C SER A 338 -1.07 -14.78 19.11
N PRO A 339 -1.48 -16.02 18.73
CA PRO A 339 -0.61 -17.18 18.81
C PRO A 339 0.68 -16.93 18.01
N ASN A 340 1.81 -17.47 18.48
CA ASN A 340 3.11 -17.43 17.79
C ASN A 340 3.15 -18.36 16.56
N SER A 341 2.00 -18.69 15.97
CA SER A 341 1.82 -19.83 15.08
C SER A 341 2.15 -19.58 13.61
N GLU A 342 2.46 -18.34 13.22
CA GLU A 342 2.90 -18.07 11.85
C GLU A 342 4.42 -18.09 11.79
N ALA A 343 4.96 -19.21 11.27
CA ALA A 343 6.39 -19.35 11.06
C ALA A 343 6.85 -18.39 9.97
N MET A 344 7.78 -17.49 10.31
CA MET A 344 8.53 -16.73 9.30
C MET A 344 9.39 -17.68 8.49
N ASP A 345 9.42 -17.51 7.16
CA ASP A 345 10.38 -18.21 6.34
C ASP A 345 11.74 -17.52 6.47
N LYS A 346 12.55 -18.02 7.42
CA LYS A 346 13.88 -17.50 7.75
C LYS A 346 14.89 -17.64 6.60
N ASN A 347 14.59 -18.50 5.62
CA ASN A 347 15.50 -18.83 4.53
C ASN A 347 15.22 -18.01 3.26
N GLN A 348 14.07 -17.34 3.17
CA GLN A 348 13.72 -16.58 1.98
C GLN A 348 14.14 -15.10 2.14
N PRO A 349 15.11 -14.60 1.34
CA PRO A 349 15.57 -13.22 1.43
C PRO A 349 14.44 -12.24 1.08
N ILE A 350 14.53 -11.02 1.60
CA ILE A 350 13.63 -9.94 1.21
C ILE A 350 13.98 -9.55 -0.22
N ASN A 351 13.01 -9.69 -1.14
CA ASN A 351 13.20 -9.28 -2.52
C ASN A 351 12.49 -7.96 -2.76
N LEU A 352 13.22 -6.97 -3.28
CA LEU A 352 12.65 -5.69 -3.67
C LEU A 352 12.50 -5.63 -5.18
N SER A 353 11.42 -5.01 -5.65
CA SER A 353 11.18 -4.88 -7.10
C SER A 353 11.72 -3.59 -7.72
N LEU A 354 12.15 -2.61 -6.90
CA LEU A 354 12.84 -1.41 -7.36
C LEU A 354 14.28 -1.43 -6.83
N LEU A 355 15.17 -2.08 -7.57
CA LEU A 355 16.58 -2.20 -7.20
C LEU A 355 17.44 -1.22 -7.99
N THR A 356 17.07 -0.98 -9.24
CA THR A 356 17.86 -0.17 -10.18
C THR A 356 17.13 1.10 -10.57
N LEU A 357 17.88 2.03 -11.16
CA LEU A 357 17.32 3.28 -11.65
C LEU A 357 16.37 3.07 -12.84
N SER A 358 16.58 2.01 -13.64
CA SER A 358 15.68 1.66 -14.75
C SER A 358 14.31 1.20 -14.24
N ASP A 359 14.27 0.45 -13.14
CA ASP A 359 13.02 0.02 -12.49
C ASP A 359 12.18 1.20 -11.98
N TYR A 360 12.83 2.28 -11.54
CA TYR A 360 12.18 3.47 -10.98
C TYR A 360 11.32 4.23 -12.00
N TYR A 361 11.79 4.37 -13.24
CA TYR A 361 11.11 5.20 -14.24
C TYR A 361 9.79 4.61 -14.73
N ILE A 362 9.56 3.30 -14.54
CA ILE A 362 8.42 2.59 -15.10
C ILE A 362 7.68 1.84 -13.99
N THR A 363 6.67 2.48 -13.38
CA THR A 363 5.96 1.93 -12.21
C THR A 363 4.48 1.74 -12.42
N ASP A 364 3.77 2.74 -12.92
CA ASP A 364 2.34 2.73 -13.19
C ASP A 364 2.03 2.72 -14.70
N CYS A 365 0.74 2.69 -15.06
CA CYS A 365 0.33 2.68 -16.46
C CYS A 365 0.70 3.98 -17.20
N ILE A 366 0.74 5.11 -16.49
CA ILE A 366 1.07 6.43 -17.06
C ILE A 366 2.55 6.49 -17.43
N SER A 367 3.43 6.12 -16.49
CA SER A 367 4.87 6.05 -16.72
C SER A 367 5.24 4.99 -17.77
N ARG A 368 4.52 3.85 -17.82
CA ARG A 368 4.68 2.85 -18.90
C ARG A 368 4.31 3.39 -20.28
N ALA A 369 3.26 4.19 -20.38
CA ALA A 369 2.84 4.80 -21.64
C ALA A 369 3.68 6.04 -22.02
N SER A 370 4.51 6.55 -21.11
CA SER A 370 5.29 7.78 -21.33
C SER A 370 6.53 7.55 -22.18
N GLN A 371 6.59 8.21 -23.33
CA GLN A 371 7.78 8.21 -24.19
C GLN A 371 9.01 8.81 -23.50
N THR A 372 8.82 9.80 -22.62
CA THR A 372 9.90 10.41 -21.85
C THR A 372 10.51 9.40 -20.89
N MET A 373 9.68 8.66 -20.15
CA MET A 373 10.17 7.62 -19.23
C MET A 373 10.86 6.48 -19.98
N ALA A 374 10.34 6.06 -21.13
CA ALA A 374 11.01 5.08 -21.99
C ALA A 374 12.41 5.54 -22.45
N LYS A 375 12.55 6.82 -22.81
CA LYS A 375 13.86 7.42 -23.15
C LYS A 375 14.79 7.46 -21.94
N CYS A 376 14.29 7.76 -20.74
CA CYS A 376 15.07 7.73 -19.51
C CYS A 376 15.62 6.33 -19.24
N VAL A 377 14.79 5.28 -19.34
CA VAL A 377 15.25 3.88 -19.17
C VAL A 377 16.32 3.54 -20.19
N LYS A 378 16.12 3.89 -21.47
CA LYS A 378 17.14 3.67 -22.50
C LYS A 378 18.45 4.38 -22.16
N ALA A 379 18.40 5.64 -21.75
CA ALA A 379 19.58 6.40 -21.40
C ALA A 379 20.35 5.82 -20.19
N VAL A 380 19.64 5.29 -19.20
CA VAL A 380 20.25 4.58 -18.06
C VAL A 380 20.94 3.30 -18.53
N ASN A 381 20.25 2.47 -19.29
CA ASN A 381 20.83 1.22 -19.80
C ASN A 381 22.05 1.47 -20.69
N ASP A 382 22.00 2.52 -21.53
CA ASP A 382 23.12 2.93 -22.39
C ASP A 382 24.31 3.46 -21.55
N ALA A 383 24.05 4.08 -20.40
CA ALA A 383 25.10 4.56 -19.48
C ALA A 383 25.74 3.42 -18.70
N GLU A 384 24.93 2.47 -18.21
CA GLU A 384 25.41 1.25 -17.53
C GLU A 384 26.25 0.40 -18.48
N ALA A 385 25.82 0.24 -19.73
CA ALA A 385 26.56 -0.50 -20.76
C ALA A 385 27.91 0.14 -21.15
N LYS A 386 28.15 1.42 -20.84
CA LYS A 386 29.43 2.10 -21.08
C LYS A 386 30.40 2.02 -19.90
N MET A 387 29.92 1.62 -18.72
CA MET A 387 30.75 1.45 -17.52
C MET A 387 31.37 0.05 -17.42
N TYR A 388 30.88 -0.90 -18.22
CA TYR A 388 31.46 -2.24 -18.46
C TYR A 388 32.11 -2.28 -19.84
#